data_AF-A0A968TR34-F1
#
_entry.id   AF-A0A968TR34-F1
#
_cell.length_a   1.000
_cell.length_b   1.000
_cell.length_c   1.000
_cell.angle_alpha   90.00
_cell.angle_beta   90.00
_cell.angle_gamma   90.00
#
_symmetry.space_group_name_H-M   'P 1'
#
loop_
_entity.id
_entity.type
_entity.pdbx_description
1 polymer ?
#
loop_
_entity_poly.entity_id
_entity_poly.type
_entity_poly.pdbx_seq_one_letter_code
_entity_poly.pdbx_strand_id
1 'polypeptide(L)'
;MKTSGLSDPKSLELALEFSGYPPETQKNFTEIFTRSFLAEFYDHDYATAVSLALELSRDYQGEPAEVREDFIELARFCRESKSLDLPAKTCAEYTVKVARLSQLYPEGIRKPFTELYRKLREDRDFGFDVKTALELSYNILKHGPKAADNFFGGYAFAMKESGLGLGRAQALDFALKMAARSYTGKNPPILRAIANADPSL
;
A
#
# COMPACT_ATOMS: atom_id res chain seq x y z
N MET A 1 -18.54 22.70 -1.75
CA MET A 1 -17.16 22.86 -2.24
C MET A 1 -16.27 23.10 -1.03
N LYS A 2 -15.32 22.20 -0.73
CA LYS A 2 -14.30 22.42 0.30
C LYS A 2 -13.32 23.48 -0.24
N THR A 3 -13.57 24.77 0.00
CA THR A 3 -12.77 25.90 -0.53
C THR A 3 -11.59 26.29 0.37
N SER A 4 -11.50 25.74 1.58
CA SER A 4 -10.44 26.01 2.55
C SER A 4 -9.16 25.27 2.16
N GLY A 5 -8.24 25.97 1.50
CA GLY A 5 -6.87 25.52 1.21
C GLY A 5 -6.20 26.26 0.05
N LEU A 6 -6.96 26.61 -1.00
CA LEU A 6 -6.43 27.22 -2.23
C LEU A 6 -6.11 28.73 -2.13
N SER A 7 -6.58 29.41 -1.09
CA SER A 7 -6.33 30.84 -0.84
C SER A 7 -5.26 31.09 0.24
N ASP A 8 -4.52 30.06 0.65
CA ASP A 8 -3.56 30.12 1.74
C ASP A 8 -2.15 30.43 1.20
N PRO A 9 -1.40 31.40 1.78
CA PRO A 9 0.04 31.56 1.54
C PRO A 9 0.82 30.24 1.47
N LYS A 10 0.41 29.23 2.25
CA LYS A 10 1.02 27.89 2.20
C LYS A 10 0.86 27.16 0.87
N SER A 11 -0.27 27.32 0.18
CA SER A 11 -0.43 26.74 -1.16
C SER A 11 0.56 27.35 -2.15
N LEU A 12 0.86 28.65 -2.01
CA LEU A 12 1.87 29.32 -2.81
C LEU A 12 3.28 28.87 -2.42
N GLU A 13 3.59 28.74 -1.13
CA GLU A 13 4.87 28.21 -0.63
C GLU A 13 5.12 26.78 -1.14
N LEU A 14 4.10 25.91 -1.07
CA LEU A 14 4.19 24.55 -1.57
C LEU A 14 4.38 24.51 -3.09
N ALA A 15 3.68 25.37 -3.84
CA ALA A 15 3.87 25.50 -5.28
C ALA A 15 5.28 25.98 -5.64
N LEU A 16 5.83 26.95 -4.89
CA LEU A 16 7.20 27.44 -5.05
C LEU A 16 8.22 26.35 -4.72
N GLU A 17 8.02 25.60 -3.63
CA GLU A 17 8.84 24.43 -3.27
C GLU A 17 8.83 23.41 -4.41
N PHE A 18 7.66 22.98 -4.87
CA PHE A 18 7.51 21.97 -5.93
C PHE A 18 8.04 22.42 -7.30
N SER A 19 8.07 23.74 -7.58
CA SER A 19 8.68 24.26 -8.81
C SER A 19 10.16 23.93 -8.95
N GLY A 20 10.86 23.69 -7.83
CA GLY A 20 12.26 23.27 -7.81
C GLY A 20 12.48 21.75 -7.91
N TYR A 21 11.43 20.93 -7.80
CA TYR A 21 11.54 19.48 -7.88
C TYR A 21 11.53 18.94 -9.32
N PRO A 22 12.05 17.73 -9.58
CA PRO A 22 11.95 17.10 -10.89
C PRO A 22 10.49 16.91 -11.34
N PRO A 23 10.20 16.93 -12.66
CA PRO A 23 8.84 16.76 -13.18
C PRO A 23 8.11 15.50 -12.68
N GLU A 24 8.80 14.38 -12.50
CA GLU A 24 8.17 13.15 -11.98
C GLU A 24 7.71 13.29 -10.52
N THR A 25 8.47 14.00 -9.68
CA THR A 25 8.06 14.29 -8.29
C THR A 25 6.84 15.21 -8.26
N GLN A 26 6.80 16.25 -9.11
CA GLN A 26 5.64 17.14 -9.25
C GLN A 26 4.39 16.39 -9.73
N LYS A 27 4.56 15.51 -10.72
CA LYS A 27 3.50 14.67 -11.25
C LYS A 27 2.95 13.72 -10.18
N ASN A 28 3.83 13.07 -9.43
CA ASN A 28 3.42 12.22 -8.30
C ASN A 28 2.58 12.97 -7.28
N PHE A 29 3.05 14.14 -6.85
CA PHE A 29 2.30 14.97 -5.90
C PHE A 29 0.91 15.28 -6.44
N THR A 30 0.81 15.77 -7.68
CA THR A 30 -0.46 16.19 -8.28
C THR A 30 -1.44 15.03 -8.41
N GLU A 31 -0.99 13.88 -8.91
CA GLU A 31 -1.84 12.71 -9.16
C GLU A 31 -2.33 12.05 -7.87
N ILE A 32 -1.46 11.98 -6.86
CA ILE A 32 -1.78 11.41 -5.53
C ILE A 32 -2.67 12.38 -4.75
N PHE A 33 -2.37 13.68 -4.74
CA PHE A 33 -3.22 14.70 -4.11
C PHE A 33 -4.62 14.67 -4.70
N THR A 34 -4.74 14.69 -6.03
CA THR A 34 -6.02 14.74 -6.73
C THR A 34 -6.91 13.55 -6.34
N ARG A 35 -6.36 12.33 -6.35
CA ARG A 35 -7.11 11.12 -5.94
C ARG A 35 -7.35 11.03 -4.45
N SER A 36 -6.52 11.67 -3.63
CA SER A 36 -6.75 11.72 -2.20
C SER A 36 -7.88 12.69 -1.86
N PHE A 37 -7.94 13.83 -2.54
CA PHE A 37 -8.86 14.92 -2.23
C PHE A 37 -10.23 14.78 -2.90
N LEU A 38 -10.31 14.27 -4.13
CA LEU A 38 -11.57 14.19 -4.86
C LEU A 38 -12.52 13.14 -4.27
N ALA A 39 -13.81 13.50 -4.20
CA ALA A 39 -14.84 12.71 -3.55
C ALA A 39 -15.14 11.37 -4.23
N GLU A 40 -14.90 11.27 -5.54
CA GLU A 40 -15.06 10.02 -6.29
C GLU A 40 -14.06 8.94 -5.85
N PHE A 41 -12.93 9.35 -5.26
CA PHE A 41 -11.90 8.47 -4.74
C PHE A 41 -12.02 8.34 -3.21
N TYR A 42 -11.35 9.22 -2.45
CA TYR A 42 -11.25 9.11 -0.99
C TYR A 42 -11.88 10.25 -0.19
N ASP A 43 -12.15 11.40 -0.81
CA ASP A 43 -12.72 12.58 -0.16
C ASP A 43 -11.95 13.05 1.11
N HIS A 44 -10.62 12.89 1.13
CA HIS A 44 -9.82 13.40 2.24
C HIS A 44 -9.94 14.93 2.37
N ASP A 45 -9.74 15.45 3.58
CA ASP A 45 -9.51 16.88 3.72
C ASP A 45 -8.18 17.30 3.07
N TYR A 46 -8.02 18.61 2.87
CA TYR A 46 -6.85 19.17 2.20
C TYR A 46 -5.55 18.77 2.91
N ALA A 47 -5.49 18.91 4.24
CA ALA A 47 -4.29 18.62 5.02
C ALA A 47 -3.86 17.15 4.89
N THR A 48 -4.81 16.22 4.97
CA THR A 48 -4.55 14.79 4.79
C THR A 48 -4.09 14.47 3.36
N ALA A 49 -4.75 15.05 2.36
CA ALA A 49 -4.39 14.84 0.95
C ALA A 49 -2.99 15.40 0.62
N VAL A 50 -2.64 16.59 1.11
CA VAL A 50 -1.31 17.18 0.95
C VAL A 50 -0.26 16.34 1.68
N SER A 51 -0.51 15.99 2.94
CA SER A 51 0.42 15.17 3.74
C SER A 51 0.76 13.85 3.03
N LEU A 52 -0.26 13.17 2.48
CA LEU A 52 -0.07 11.93 1.75
C LEU A 52 0.66 12.13 0.43
N ALA A 53 0.31 13.18 -0.32
CA ALA A 53 0.96 13.51 -1.58
C ALA A 53 2.43 13.86 -1.38
N LEU A 54 2.77 14.62 -0.33
CA LEU A 54 4.16 14.91 0.07
C LEU A 54 4.93 13.64 0.38
N GLU A 55 4.35 12.77 1.21
CA GLU A 55 4.96 11.52 1.62
C GLU A 55 5.33 10.63 0.42
N LEU A 56 4.39 10.43 -0.51
CA LEU A 56 4.57 9.54 -1.66
C LEU A 56 5.23 10.21 -2.88
N SER A 57 5.63 11.48 -2.78
CA SER A 57 6.36 12.19 -3.84
C SER A 57 7.74 12.63 -3.39
N ARG A 58 7.83 13.50 -2.38
CA ARG A 58 9.07 14.11 -1.91
C ARG A 58 9.90 13.17 -1.05
N ASP A 59 9.26 12.48 -0.13
CA ASP A 59 9.94 11.70 0.91
C ASP A 59 10.14 10.23 0.48
N TYR A 60 9.53 9.83 -0.63
CA TYR A 60 9.56 8.48 -1.19
C TYR A 60 10.94 8.10 -1.76
N GLN A 61 11.40 6.89 -1.43
CA GLN A 61 12.76 6.43 -1.75
C GLN A 61 12.81 5.36 -2.86
N GLY A 62 11.67 4.98 -3.43
CA GLY A 62 11.58 4.03 -4.54
C GLY A 62 11.48 4.72 -5.90
N GLU A 63 11.04 3.96 -6.91
CA GLU A 63 10.76 4.50 -8.25
C GLU A 63 9.49 5.37 -8.23
N PRO A 64 9.57 6.69 -8.49
CA PRO A 64 8.42 7.59 -8.42
C PRO A 64 7.27 7.15 -9.34
N ALA A 65 7.58 6.69 -10.56
CA ALA A 65 6.53 6.24 -11.47
C ALA A 65 5.72 5.08 -10.88
N GLU A 66 6.38 4.10 -10.24
CA GLU A 66 5.71 2.93 -9.69
C GLU A 66 4.81 3.25 -8.51
N VAL A 67 5.22 4.11 -7.56
CA VAL A 67 4.33 4.46 -6.43
C VAL A 67 3.08 5.20 -6.88
N ARG A 68 3.20 6.04 -7.92
CA ARG A 68 2.06 6.72 -8.51
C ARG A 68 1.11 5.70 -9.15
N GLU A 69 1.60 4.86 -10.06
CA GLU A 69 0.75 3.88 -10.74
C GLU A 69 0.13 2.89 -9.74
N ASP A 70 0.90 2.42 -8.76
CA ASP A 70 0.40 1.55 -7.71
C ASP A 70 -0.67 2.23 -6.86
N PHE A 71 -0.50 3.48 -6.44
CA PHE A 71 -1.51 4.21 -5.68
C PHE A 71 -2.82 4.33 -6.49
N ILE A 72 -2.73 4.69 -7.77
CA ILE A 72 -3.89 4.83 -8.67
C ILE A 72 -4.62 3.51 -8.84
N GLU A 73 -3.89 2.44 -9.15
CA GLU A 73 -4.47 1.12 -9.42
C GLU A 73 -5.00 0.45 -8.15
N LEU A 74 -4.33 0.62 -7.01
CA LEU A 74 -4.85 0.16 -5.72
C LEU A 74 -6.11 0.92 -5.33
N ALA A 75 -6.20 2.22 -5.62
CA ALA A 75 -7.42 3.00 -5.41
C ALA A 75 -8.58 2.49 -6.25
N ARG A 76 -8.36 2.24 -7.54
CA ARG A 76 -9.35 1.63 -8.43
C ARG A 76 -9.76 0.24 -7.95
N PHE A 77 -8.80 -0.64 -7.71
CA PHE A 77 -9.03 -1.99 -7.19
C PHE A 77 -9.92 -1.93 -5.95
N CYS A 78 -9.63 -1.01 -5.04
CA CYS A 78 -10.33 -0.92 -3.79
C CYS A 78 -11.74 -0.31 -3.88
N ARG A 79 -11.97 0.67 -4.77
CA ARG A 79 -13.27 1.35 -4.93
C ARG A 79 -14.20 0.68 -5.94
N GLU A 80 -13.65 0.08 -6.98
CA GLU A 80 -14.43 -0.47 -8.11
C GLU A 80 -14.66 -1.98 -7.98
N SER A 81 -13.86 -2.68 -7.16
CA SER A 81 -14.07 -4.11 -6.93
C SER A 81 -15.30 -4.35 -6.04
N LYS A 82 -16.37 -4.85 -6.67
CA LYS A 82 -17.59 -5.30 -6.00
C LYS A 82 -17.34 -6.38 -4.93
N SER A 83 -16.18 -7.04 -4.95
CA SER A 83 -15.85 -8.12 -4.01
C SER A 83 -15.24 -7.64 -2.68
N LEU A 84 -14.88 -6.35 -2.57
CA LEU A 84 -14.28 -5.77 -1.37
C LEU A 84 -15.31 -5.13 -0.44
N ASP A 85 -16.29 -4.39 -1.00
CA ASP A 85 -17.35 -3.66 -0.27
C ASP A 85 -16.83 -2.91 0.98
N LEU A 86 -15.68 -2.25 0.85
CA LEU A 86 -15.03 -1.56 1.96
C LEU A 86 -15.54 -0.12 2.10
N PRO A 87 -15.69 0.40 3.33
CA PRO A 87 -15.86 1.82 3.56
C PRO A 87 -14.72 2.63 2.92
N ALA A 88 -15.02 3.81 2.37
CA ALA A 88 -14.05 4.65 1.66
C ALA A 88 -12.79 4.94 2.51
N LYS A 89 -12.98 5.19 3.82
CA LYS A 89 -11.87 5.41 4.76
C LYS A 89 -10.96 4.19 4.87
N THR A 90 -11.52 3.01 5.11
CA THR A 90 -10.78 1.74 5.17
C THR A 90 -10.04 1.48 3.87
N CYS A 91 -10.68 1.79 2.76
CA CYS A 91 -10.11 1.65 1.43
C CYS A 91 -8.88 2.54 1.22
N ALA A 92 -8.98 3.82 1.60
CA ALA A 92 -7.86 4.75 1.57
C ALA A 92 -6.70 4.27 2.46
N GLU A 93 -7.00 3.84 3.69
CA GLU A 93 -6.00 3.33 4.63
C GLU A 93 -5.20 2.17 4.04
N TYR A 94 -5.86 1.20 3.39
CA TYR A 94 -5.17 0.07 2.75
C TYR A 94 -4.37 0.49 1.52
N THR A 95 -4.92 1.34 0.65
CA THR A 95 -4.19 1.80 -0.54
C THR A 95 -2.92 2.52 -0.16
N VAL A 96 -2.98 3.47 0.78
CA VAL A 96 -1.79 4.17 1.27
C VAL A 96 -0.79 3.19 1.87
N LYS A 97 -1.27 2.30 2.73
CA LYS A 97 -0.44 1.34 3.44
C LYS A 97 0.28 0.37 2.49
N VAL A 98 -0.37 -0.03 1.40
CA VAL A 98 0.21 -0.92 0.38
C VAL A 98 1.09 -0.14 -0.60
N ALA A 99 0.70 1.05 -1.06
CA ALA A 99 1.52 1.89 -1.95
C ALA A 99 2.87 2.27 -1.32
N ARG A 100 2.93 2.46 0.01
CA ARG A 100 4.21 2.61 0.74
C ARG A 100 5.16 1.43 0.54
N LEU A 101 4.65 0.22 0.28
CA LEU A 101 5.48 -0.94 0.05
C LEU A 101 6.14 -0.90 -1.32
N SER A 102 5.67 -0.09 -2.29
CA SER A 102 6.27 0.02 -3.63
C SER A 102 7.77 0.32 -3.60
N GLN A 103 8.27 0.97 -2.54
CA GLN A 103 9.71 1.23 -2.38
C GLN A 103 10.56 -0.05 -2.23
N LEU A 104 9.93 -1.17 -1.89
CA LEU A 104 10.56 -2.51 -1.81
C LEU A 104 10.41 -3.29 -3.12
N TYR A 105 9.64 -2.79 -4.08
CA TYR A 105 9.23 -3.47 -5.31
C TYR A 105 9.57 -2.62 -6.53
N PRO A 106 10.74 -2.85 -7.16
CA PRO A 106 11.19 -2.08 -8.32
C PRO A 106 10.22 -2.09 -9.51
N GLU A 107 9.36 -3.10 -9.60
CA GLU A 107 8.35 -3.27 -10.66
C GLU A 107 6.91 -2.96 -10.18
N GLY A 108 6.79 -2.32 -9.02
CA GLY A 108 5.52 -2.01 -8.38
C GLY A 108 4.92 -3.15 -7.55
N ILE A 109 4.04 -2.78 -6.61
CA ILE A 109 3.39 -3.67 -5.65
C ILE A 109 2.01 -4.13 -6.10
N ARG A 110 1.35 -3.42 -7.04
CA ARG A 110 -0.07 -3.67 -7.39
C ARG A 110 -0.35 -5.11 -7.80
N LYS A 111 0.48 -5.68 -8.68
CA LYS A 111 0.30 -7.04 -9.20
C LYS A 111 0.57 -8.08 -8.11
N PRO A 112 1.73 -8.06 -7.40
CA PRO A 112 1.94 -8.96 -6.27
C PRO A 112 0.84 -8.89 -5.20
N PHE A 113 0.33 -7.69 -4.90
CA PHE A 113 -0.76 -7.50 -3.94
C PHE A 113 -2.07 -8.12 -4.39
N THR A 114 -2.53 -7.80 -5.60
CA THR A 114 -3.80 -8.30 -6.13
C THR A 114 -3.78 -9.81 -6.34
N GLU A 115 -2.66 -10.38 -6.81
CA GLU A 115 -2.49 -11.82 -6.97
C GLU A 115 -2.50 -12.55 -5.62
N LEU A 116 -1.76 -12.04 -4.63
CA LEU A 116 -1.73 -12.61 -3.27
C LEU A 116 -3.10 -12.53 -2.60
N TYR A 117 -3.75 -11.36 -2.64
CA TYR A 117 -5.09 -11.17 -2.08
C TYR A 117 -6.09 -12.15 -2.71
N ARG A 118 -6.10 -12.24 -4.04
CA ARG A 118 -7.00 -13.14 -4.77
C ARG A 118 -6.78 -14.59 -4.36
N LYS A 119 -5.52 -15.02 -4.28
CA LYS A 119 -5.20 -16.38 -3.84
C LYS A 119 -5.65 -16.66 -2.41
N LEU A 120 -5.44 -15.72 -1.49
CA LEU A 120 -5.91 -15.87 -0.10
C LEU A 120 -7.45 -15.91 0.03
N ARG A 121 -8.17 -15.29 -0.90
CA ARG A 121 -9.64 -15.27 -0.94
C ARG A 121 -10.25 -16.50 -1.63
N GLU A 122 -9.69 -16.90 -2.76
CA GLU A 122 -10.32 -17.83 -3.69
C GLU A 122 -9.79 -19.27 -3.57
N ASP A 123 -8.56 -19.45 -3.08
CA ASP A 123 -7.98 -20.78 -2.92
C ASP A 123 -8.63 -21.51 -1.74
N ARG A 124 -9.03 -22.76 -1.97
CA ARG A 124 -9.74 -23.62 -1.00
C ARG A 124 -8.94 -23.81 0.30
N ASP A 125 -7.61 -23.81 0.22
CA ASP A 125 -6.76 -23.99 1.40
C ASP A 125 -6.76 -22.77 2.32
N PHE A 126 -7.20 -21.61 1.83
CA PHE A 126 -7.21 -20.34 2.55
C PHE A 126 -8.62 -19.79 2.74
N GLY A 127 -9.34 -19.43 1.67
CA GLY A 127 -10.74 -18.98 1.74
C GLY A 127 -11.01 -17.91 2.80
N PHE A 128 -10.04 -17.04 3.09
CA PHE A 128 -10.15 -16.05 4.17
C PHE A 128 -11.19 -14.99 3.83
N ASP A 129 -11.83 -14.36 4.81
CA ASP A 129 -12.67 -13.19 4.57
C ASP A 129 -11.85 -11.99 4.02
N VAL A 130 -12.53 -10.96 3.52
CA VAL A 130 -11.90 -9.77 2.92
C VAL A 130 -10.89 -9.13 3.86
N LYS A 131 -11.26 -8.91 5.13
CA LYS A 131 -10.41 -8.21 6.09
C LYS A 131 -9.15 -9.03 6.37
N THR A 132 -9.31 -10.31 6.67
CA THR A 132 -8.19 -11.22 6.95
C THR A 132 -7.25 -11.33 5.75
N ALA A 133 -7.79 -11.43 4.53
CA ALA A 133 -6.98 -11.50 3.31
C ALA A 133 -6.17 -10.22 3.07
N LEU A 134 -6.76 -9.03 3.28
CA LEU A 134 -6.05 -7.76 3.15
C LEU A 134 -4.93 -7.61 4.18
N GLU A 135 -5.20 -7.97 5.43
CA GLU A 135 -4.21 -7.92 6.52
C GLU A 135 -3.05 -8.87 6.26
N LEU A 136 -3.34 -10.11 5.84
CA LEU A 136 -2.32 -11.08 5.48
C LEU A 136 -1.52 -10.65 4.26
N SER A 137 -2.16 -10.16 3.20
CA SER A 137 -1.46 -9.66 2.01
C SER A 137 -0.44 -8.59 2.37
N TYR A 138 -0.84 -7.59 3.17
CA TYR A 138 0.10 -6.58 3.65
C TYR A 138 1.21 -7.18 4.52
N ASN A 139 0.85 -8.03 5.48
CA ASN A 139 1.82 -8.59 6.42
C ASN A 139 2.84 -9.51 5.76
N ILE A 140 2.49 -10.14 4.64
CA ILE A 140 3.43 -10.91 3.81
C ILE A 140 4.29 -9.94 3.00
N LEU A 141 3.67 -9.06 2.22
CA LEU A 141 4.38 -8.22 1.24
C LEU A 141 5.27 -7.13 1.86
N LYS A 142 5.04 -6.74 3.12
CA LYS A 142 5.99 -5.84 3.82
C LYS A 142 7.39 -6.43 3.96
N HIS A 143 7.56 -7.72 3.68
CA HIS A 143 8.84 -8.44 3.67
C HIS A 143 9.43 -8.59 2.26
N GLY A 144 8.93 -7.84 1.26
CA GLY A 144 9.57 -7.68 -0.04
C GLY A 144 9.17 -8.72 -1.11
N PRO A 145 9.75 -8.62 -2.32
CA PRO A 145 9.23 -9.29 -3.52
C PRO A 145 9.12 -10.82 -3.44
N LYS A 146 10.00 -11.47 -2.67
CA LYS A 146 10.00 -12.94 -2.50
C LYS A 146 9.10 -13.43 -1.35
N ALA A 147 8.41 -12.52 -0.65
CA ALA A 147 7.62 -12.87 0.53
C ALA A 147 6.43 -13.78 0.21
N ALA A 148 5.71 -13.52 -0.88
CA ALA A 148 4.57 -14.33 -1.29
C ALA A 148 4.99 -15.76 -1.66
N ASP A 149 6.06 -15.92 -2.44
CA ASP A 149 6.57 -17.24 -2.84
C ASP A 149 7.03 -18.05 -1.63
N ASN A 150 7.77 -17.42 -0.71
CA ASN A 150 8.21 -18.08 0.52
C ASN A 150 7.05 -18.41 1.46
N PHE A 151 6.00 -17.58 1.49
CA PHE A 151 4.77 -17.87 2.22
C PHE A 151 4.11 -19.14 1.67
N PHE A 152 3.80 -19.18 0.37
CA PHE A 152 3.11 -20.34 -0.22
C PHE A 152 3.96 -21.60 -0.22
N GLY A 153 5.26 -21.49 -0.51
CA GLY A 153 6.19 -22.60 -0.41
C GLY A 153 6.31 -23.13 1.01
N GLY A 154 6.39 -22.24 1.99
CA GLY A 154 6.41 -22.58 3.42
C GLY A 154 5.12 -23.27 3.86
N TYR A 155 3.96 -22.75 3.46
CA TYR A 155 2.67 -23.36 3.77
C TYR A 155 2.55 -24.77 3.18
N ALA A 156 2.86 -24.92 1.89
CA ALA A 156 2.81 -26.21 1.21
C ALA A 156 3.78 -27.23 1.82
N PHE A 157 4.98 -26.80 2.22
CA PHE A 157 5.94 -27.66 2.92
C PHE A 157 5.42 -28.08 4.30
N ALA A 158 4.85 -27.14 5.07
CA ALA A 158 4.32 -27.41 6.39
C ALA A 158 3.14 -28.39 6.39
N MET A 159 2.26 -28.31 5.39
CA MET A 159 1.08 -29.16 5.26
C MET A 159 1.39 -30.59 4.80
N LYS A 160 2.49 -30.82 4.06
CA LYS A 160 2.84 -32.16 3.56
C LYS A 160 3.25 -33.08 4.70
N GLU A 161 2.76 -34.32 4.69
CA GLU A 161 3.20 -35.37 5.64
C GLU A 161 4.71 -35.62 5.57
N SER A 162 5.27 -35.63 4.36
CA SER A 162 6.72 -35.75 4.13
C SER A 162 7.51 -34.47 4.45
N GLY A 163 6.82 -33.37 4.78
CA GLY A 163 7.39 -32.12 5.25
C GLY A 163 7.33 -32.06 6.77
N LEU A 164 6.36 -31.31 7.30
CA LEU A 164 6.16 -31.17 8.75
C LEU A 164 4.85 -31.78 9.27
N GLY A 165 3.92 -32.16 8.37
CA GLY A 165 2.62 -32.73 8.75
C GLY A 165 1.80 -31.86 9.70
N LEU A 166 1.94 -30.52 9.60
CA LEU A 166 1.30 -29.58 10.53
C LEU A 166 -0.19 -29.40 10.21
N GLY A 167 -0.97 -29.11 11.26
CA GLY A 167 -2.33 -28.63 11.08
C GLY A 167 -2.34 -27.24 10.44
N ARG A 168 -3.44 -26.90 9.76
CA ARG A 168 -3.60 -25.65 8.99
C ARG A 168 -3.16 -24.38 9.73
N ALA A 169 -3.54 -24.21 11.00
CA ALA A 169 -3.16 -23.04 11.78
C ALA A 169 -1.64 -22.95 12.02
N GLN A 170 -1.00 -24.07 12.31
CA GLN A 170 0.46 -24.15 12.51
C GLN A 170 1.21 -23.97 11.19
N ALA A 171 0.68 -24.51 10.08
CA ALA A 171 1.23 -24.30 8.75
C ALA A 171 1.17 -22.82 8.33
N LEU A 172 0.08 -22.11 8.68
CA LEU A 172 -0.05 -20.68 8.43
C LEU A 172 0.99 -19.86 9.21
N ASP A 173 1.16 -20.16 10.51
CA ASP A 173 2.19 -19.50 11.34
C ASP A 173 3.60 -19.75 10.80
N PHE A 174 3.88 -20.99 10.39
CA PHE A 174 5.15 -21.33 9.73
C PHE A 174 5.36 -20.55 8.44
N ALA A 175 4.34 -20.48 7.57
CA ALA A 175 4.39 -19.73 6.32
C ALA A 175 4.66 -18.24 6.52
N LEU A 176 4.04 -17.62 7.54
CA LEU A 176 4.30 -16.22 7.91
C LEU A 176 5.75 -16.00 8.35
N LYS A 177 6.32 -16.93 9.13
CA LYS A 177 7.74 -16.89 9.52
C LYS A 177 8.67 -17.02 8.32
N MET A 178 8.30 -17.83 7.32
CA MET A 178 9.06 -17.96 6.08
C MET A 178 9.00 -16.68 5.24
N ALA A 179 7.83 -16.06 5.11
CA ALA A 179 7.66 -14.76 4.45
C ALA A 179 8.51 -13.67 5.10
N ALA A 180 8.55 -13.64 6.45
CA ALA A 180 9.33 -12.67 7.20
C ALA A 180 10.85 -12.77 6.97
N ARG A 181 11.34 -13.92 6.49
CA ARG A 181 12.75 -14.18 6.18
C ARG A 181 13.11 -13.92 4.72
N SER A 182 12.19 -13.42 3.91
CA SER A 182 12.36 -13.28 2.46
C SER A 182 13.28 -12.16 2.00
N TYR A 183 13.66 -11.23 2.88
CA TYR A 183 14.45 -10.06 2.50
C TYR A 183 15.67 -9.88 3.40
N THR A 184 16.83 -9.71 2.76
CA THR A 184 18.15 -9.61 3.41
C THR A 184 18.85 -8.26 3.16
N GLY A 185 18.18 -7.29 2.51
CA GLY A 185 18.71 -5.94 2.28
C GLY A 185 18.38 -4.95 3.40
N LYS A 186 19.08 -3.80 3.44
CA LYS A 186 18.67 -2.66 4.27
C LYS A 186 17.36 -2.10 3.69
N ASN A 187 16.23 -2.32 4.38
CA ASN A 187 14.97 -1.72 3.99
C ASN A 187 15.13 -0.19 3.97
N PRO A 188 14.77 0.52 2.89
CA PRO A 188 14.39 1.91 3.06
C PRO A 188 13.28 1.94 4.13
N PRO A 189 13.34 2.88 5.09
CA PRO A 189 12.35 2.94 6.15
C PRO A 189 10.97 3.02 5.50
N ILE A 190 10.06 2.11 5.85
CA ILE A 190 8.64 2.27 5.48
C ILE A 190 8.22 3.58 6.11
N LEU A 191 7.88 4.56 5.26
CA LEU A 191 7.42 5.87 5.72
C LEU A 191 6.30 5.61 6.74
N ARG A 192 6.54 6.00 7.99
CA ARG A 192 5.56 5.81 9.06
C ARG A 192 4.39 6.73 8.74
N ALA A 193 3.18 6.26 8.98
CA ALA A 193 2.02 7.14 8.95
C ALA A 193 2.33 8.38 9.79
N ILE A 194 2.21 9.56 9.19
CA ILE A 194 2.33 10.82 9.91
C ILE A 194 1.12 10.88 10.84
N ALA A 195 1.32 10.36 12.06
CA ALA A 195 0.33 10.43 13.12
C ALA A 195 0.24 11.90 13.50
N ASN A 196 -0.84 12.52 13.05
CA ASN A 196 -1.11 13.96 13.12
C ASN A 196 -0.23 14.77 12.17
N ALA A 197 -0.77 15.05 10.98
CA ALA A 197 -0.44 16.29 10.31
C ALA A 197 -0.64 17.41 11.35
N ASP A 198 0.38 18.25 11.52
CA ASP A 198 0.29 19.43 12.36
C ASP A 198 -1.02 20.17 11.96
N PRO A 199 -1.93 20.50 12.90
CA PRO A 199 -3.11 21.28 12.57
C PRO A 199 -2.76 22.68 12.03
N SER A 200 -1.48 23.07 12.05
CA SER A 200 -0.94 24.22 11.35
C SER A 200 -0.50 23.96 9.90
N LEU A 201 -0.85 22.83 9.28
CA LEU A 201 -0.85 22.62 7.81
C LEU A 201 -2.23 22.86 7.22
#